data_AF-F0SDV4-F1
#
_entry.id   AF-F0SDV4-F1
#
_cell.length_a   1.000
_cell.length_b   1.000
_cell.length_c   1.000
_cell.angle_alpha   90.00
_cell.angle_beta   90.00
_cell.angle_gamma   90.00
#
_symmetry.space_group_name_H-M   'P 1'
#
loop_
_entity.id
_entity.type
_entity.pdbx_description
1 polymer ?
#
loop_
_entity_poly.entity_id
_entity_poly.type
_entity_poly.pdbx_seq_one_letter_code
_entity_poly.pdbx_strand_id
1 'polypeptide(L)'
;MGRYSRGILGNFSGKVGTVIGSHWKGIDYMRSLPRKSGKAPTESQMSQHLKFALAVNFNKPISVLVNTGFGNYAKQRVSGYNLAVQYTMKNAITGTFPDYELDYTKLLISVGPVAPAMDPLAESSAAGSLTISWTDNTSHEENAHTDDKLMFLVYNPAKARYIFQRGGVTRGSESQDVVVPLNFSGDEVEVYVAFISRDGKKVSNSEYVGKALIAS
;
A
#
# COMPACT_ATOMS: atom_id res chain seq x y z
N MET A 1 -1.06 16.51 -18.07
CA MET A 1 -0.07 17.34 -18.80
C MET A 1 -0.13 16.97 -20.27
N GLY A 2 -0.10 17.94 -21.18
CA GLY A 2 -0.02 17.67 -22.62
C GLY A 2 1.28 16.94 -22.98
N ARG A 3 1.19 15.97 -23.88
CA ARG A 3 2.34 15.22 -24.42
C ARG A 3 2.29 15.27 -25.94
N TYR A 4 3.43 15.57 -26.56
CA TYR A 4 3.56 15.53 -28.01
C TYR A 4 4.13 14.18 -28.43
N SER A 5 3.52 13.57 -29.44
CA SER A 5 4.11 12.46 -30.18
C SER A 5 4.78 13.06 -31.42
N ARG A 6 6.08 12.85 -31.63
CA ARG A 6 6.81 13.30 -32.85
C ARG A 6 6.87 14.81 -33.11
N GLY A 7 7.13 15.63 -32.07
CA GLY A 7 7.42 17.07 -32.25
C GLY A 7 6.25 17.88 -32.81
N ILE A 8 6.53 18.84 -33.71
CA ILE A 8 5.53 19.77 -34.27
C ILE A 8 4.57 19.11 -35.28
N LEU A 9 4.97 17.99 -35.89
CA LEU A 9 4.23 17.33 -36.96
C LEU A 9 3.30 16.22 -36.46
N GLY A 10 3.34 15.89 -35.18
CA GLY A 10 2.49 14.83 -34.64
C GLY A 10 1.42 15.34 -33.70
N ASN A 11 0.50 14.44 -33.38
CA ASN A 11 -0.60 14.71 -32.47
C ASN A 11 -0.09 14.98 -31.05
N PHE A 12 -0.86 15.77 -30.31
CA PHE A 12 -0.64 15.95 -28.88
C PHE A 12 -1.81 15.35 -28.10
N SER A 13 -1.51 14.75 -26.95
CA SER A 13 -2.48 14.15 -26.06
C SER A 13 -2.51 14.90 -24.74
N GLY A 14 -3.70 15.25 -24.28
CA GLY A 14 -3.91 15.97 -23.02
C GLY A 14 -3.97 17.49 -23.18
N LYS A 15 -3.93 18.19 -22.03
CA LYS A 15 -4.14 19.64 -21.95
C LYS A 15 -2.89 20.44 -22.34
N VAL A 16 -3.04 21.35 -23.28
CA VAL A 16 -2.06 22.40 -23.63
C VAL A 16 -2.82 23.73 -23.66
N GLY A 17 -2.50 24.65 -22.75
CA GLY A 17 -3.23 25.92 -22.63
C GLY A 17 -4.74 25.72 -22.43
N THR A 18 -5.54 26.28 -23.35
CA THR A 18 -7.02 26.27 -23.35
C THR A 18 -7.63 25.09 -24.12
N VAL A 19 -6.80 24.19 -24.64
CA VAL A 19 -7.23 23.09 -25.52
C VAL A 19 -6.78 21.73 -24.98
N ILE A 20 -7.50 20.69 -25.40
CA ILE A 20 -7.18 19.29 -25.12
C ILE A 20 -7.07 18.57 -26.47
N GLY A 21 -5.91 18.00 -26.73
CA GLY A 21 -5.69 17.07 -27.83
C GLY A 21 -6.10 15.65 -27.42
N SER A 22 -6.81 14.95 -28.29
CA SER A 22 -7.35 13.63 -28.05
C SER A 22 -7.35 12.80 -29.34
N HIS A 23 -7.41 11.48 -29.18
CA HIS A 23 -7.44 10.53 -30.28
C HIS A 23 -8.64 9.60 -30.11
N TRP A 24 -9.46 9.44 -31.15
CA TRP A 24 -10.61 8.55 -31.12
C TRP A 24 -10.78 7.85 -32.46
N LYS A 25 -10.79 6.51 -32.44
CA LYS A 25 -10.97 5.65 -33.64
C LYS A 25 -10.09 6.06 -34.83
N GLY A 26 -8.81 6.33 -34.61
CA GLY A 26 -7.88 6.72 -35.67
C GLY A 26 -7.87 8.21 -36.02
N ILE A 27 -8.79 9.00 -35.45
CA ILE A 27 -8.91 10.43 -35.74
C ILE A 27 -8.34 11.24 -34.56
N ASP A 28 -7.34 12.06 -34.86
CA ASP A 28 -6.83 13.08 -33.96
C ASP A 28 -7.73 14.31 -34.01
N TYR A 29 -8.18 14.78 -32.86
CA TYR A 29 -8.99 15.99 -32.76
C TYR A 29 -8.60 16.82 -31.55
N MET A 30 -8.96 18.10 -31.62
CA MET A 30 -8.75 19.05 -30.54
C MET A 30 -10.10 19.60 -30.09
N ARG A 31 -10.27 19.76 -28.78
CA ARG A 31 -11.43 20.43 -28.19
C ARG A 31 -11.01 21.51 -27.22
N SER A 32 -11.88 22.49 -26.99
CA SER A 32 -11.71 23.44 -25.91
C SER A 32 -11.78 22.75 -24.55
N LEU A 33 -11.20 23.38 -23.53
CA LEU A 33 -11.39 22.95 -22.16
C LEU A 33 -12.89 22.91 -21.82
N PRO A 34 -13.36 21.86 -21.12
CA PRO A 34 -14.70 21.87 -20.57
C PRO A 34 -14.84 23.04 -19.59
N ARG A 35 -15.99 23.72 -19.63
CA ARG A 35 -16.33 24.75 -18.65
C ARG A 35 -16.45 24.11 -17.26
N LYS A 36 -15.97 24.80 -16.22
CA LYS A 36 -16.14 24.34 -14.85
C LYS A 36 -17.64 24.24 -14.55
N SER A 37 -18.09 23.06 -14.14
CA SER A 37 -19.47 22.86 -13.71
C SER A 37 -19.68 23.45 -12.31
N GLY A 38 -20.81 24.13 -12.10
CA GLY A 38 -21.26 24.57 -10.77
C GLY A 38 -22.19 23.56 -10.08
N LYS A 39 -22.47 22.41 -10.71
CA LYS A 39 -23.35 21.39 -10.14
C LYS A 39 -22.65 20.65 -9.00
N ALA A 40 -23.40 20.37 -7.94
CA ALA A 40 -22.93 19.51 -6.86
C ALA A 40 -22.57 18.10 -7.39
N PRO A 41 -21.59 17.42 -6.78
CA PRO A 41 -21.25 16.06 -7.17
C PRO A 41 -22.44 15.11 -6.97
N THR A 42 -22.60 14.14 -7.88
CA THR A 42 -23.58 13.07 -7.72
C THR A 42 -23.16 12.12 -6.60
N GLU A 43 -24.10 11.34 -6.06
CA GLU A 43 -23.80 10.31 -5.06
C GLU A 43 -22.69 9.34 -5.51
N SER A 44 -22.72 8.93 -6.78
CA SER A 44 -21.67 8.09 -7.36
C SER A 44 -20.29 8.76 -7.38
N GLN A 45 -20.23 10.07 -7.61
CA GLN A 45 -18.99 10.84 -7.54
C GLN A 45 -18.51 10.97 -6.10
N MET A 46 -19.41 11.25 -5.16
CA MET A 46 -19.09 11.33 -3.73
C MET A 46 -18.62 9.99 -3.17
N SER A 47 -19.28 8.90 -3.54
CA SER A 47 -18.85 7.54 -3.18
C SER A 47 -17.40 7.29 -3.61
N GLN A 48 -17.06 7.63 -4.86
CA GLN A 48 -15.68 7.48 -5.34
C GLN A 48 -14.70 8.38 -4.59
N HIS A 49 -15.09 9.62 -4.26
CA HIS A 49 -14.26 10.53 -3.49
C HIS A 49 -13.97 10.00 -2.08
N LEU A 50 -14.98 9.46 -1.38
CA LEU A 50 -14.82 8.89 -0.04
C LEU A 50 -13.92 7.66 -0.06
N LYS A 51 -14.13 6.73 -0.99
CA LYS A 51 -13.25 5.56 -1.17
C LYS A 51 -11.81 5.96 -1.48
N PHE A 52 -11.62 6.93 -2.36
CA PHE A 52 -10.29 7.43 -2.70
C PHE A 52 -9.62 8.09 -1.48
N ALA A 53 -10.38 8.88 -0.71
CA ALA A 53 -9.88 9.52 0.50
C ALA A 53 -9.42 8.48 1.54
N LEU A 54 -10.21 7.42 1.77
CA LEU A 54 -9.81 6.32 2.67
C LEU A 54 -8.50 5.65 2.23
N ALA A 55 -8.41 5.26 0.96
CA ALA A 55 -7.21 4.61 0.44
C ALA A 55 -5.97 5.52 0.52
N VAL A 56 -6.11 6.80 0.19
CA VAL A 56 -5.00 7.76 0.27
C VAL A 56 -4.61 8.04 1.72
N ASN A 57 -5.58 8.22 2.62
CA ASN A 57 -5.32 8.53 4.03
C ASN A 57 -4.57 7.38 4.72
N PHE A 58 -4.87 6.13 4.38
CA PHE A 58 -4.14 4.96 4.87
C PHE A 58 -2.74 4.84 4.28
N ASN A 59 -2.60 4.95 2.96
CA ASN A 59 -1.33 4.67 2.28
C ASN A 59 -0.31 5.82 2.37
N LYS A 60 -0.76 7.08 2.53
CA LYS A 60 0.12 8.26 2.50
C LYS A 60 1.17 8.24 3.62
N PRO A 61 0.83 7.99 4.90
CA PRO A 61 1.81 7.89 5.99
C PRO A 61 2.87 6.81 5.76
N ILE A 62 2.49 5.72 5.10
CA ILE A 62 3.35 4.57 4.80
C ILE A 62 3.88 4.58 3.36
N SER A 63 3.87 5.73 2.69
CA SER A 63 4.23 5.84 1.26
C SER A 63 5.60 5.25 0.93
N VAL A 64 6.54 5.38 1.85
CA VAL A 64 7.90 4.83 1.74
C VAL A 64 7.89 3.30 1.83
N LEU A 65 7.07 2.72 2.71
CA LEU A 65 6.85 1.27 2.84
C LEU A 65 6.21 0.69 1.58
N VAL A 66 5.07 1.26 1.14
CA VAL A 66 4.33 0.73 -0.01
C VAL A 66 5.03 0.98 -1.34
N ASN A 67 5.88 2.01 -1.45
CA ASN A 67 6.74 2.16 -2.63
C ASN A 67 7.77 1.03 -2.74
N THR A 68 8.32 0.57 -1.61
CA THR A 68 9.18 -0.62 -1.59
C THR A 68 8.34 -1.88 -1.85
N GLY A 69 7.23 -2.05 -1.14
CA GLY A 69 6.38 -3.24 -1.22
C GLY A 69 5.69 -3.47 -2.57
N PHE A 70 5.32 -2.41 -3.29
CA PHE A 70 4.73 -2.53 -4.64
C PHE A 70 5.75 -2.22 -5.75
N GLY A 71 7.02 -2.01 -5.39
CA GLY A 71 8.09 -1.61 -6.32
C GLY A 71 8.31 -2.63 -7.44
N ASN A 72 8.25 -3.93 -7.14
CA ASN A 72 8.40 -5.00 -8.13
C ASN A 72 7.27 -5.03 -9.18
N TYR A 73 6.09 -4.53 -8.81
CA TYR A 73 4.90 -4.49 -9.67
C TYR A 73 4.75 -3.15 -10.41
N ALA A 74 5.55 -2.15 -10.04
CA ALA A 74 5.56 -0.83 -10.66
C ALA A 74 6.02 -0.94 -12.12
N LYS A 75 5.09 -0.71 -13.05
CA LYS A 75 5.38 -0.53 -14.47
C LYS A 75 5.89 0.89 -14.71
N GLN A 76 6.57 1.14 -15.83
CA GLN A 76 7.27 2.41 -16.20
C GLN A 76 6.51 3.74 -15.98
N ARG A 77 5.20 3.72 -15.70
CA ARG A 77 4.36 4.93 -15.55
C ARG A 77 3.54 4.99 -14.25
N VAL A 78 3.67 4.01 -13.36
CA VAL A 78 2.89 3.96 -12.10
C VAL A 78 3.83 3.63 -10.95
N SER A 79 3.86 4.50 -9.92
CA SER A 79 4.65 4.25 -8.71
C SER A 79 4.04 3.14 -7.85
N GLY A 80 4.87 2.51 -7.01
CA GLY A 80 4.39 1.52 -6.04
C GLY A 80 3.29 2.07 -5.14
N TYR A 81 3.42 3.32 -4.67
CA TYR A 81 2.37 4.02 -3.92
C TYR A 81 1.02 4.08 -4.66
N ASN A 82 1.03 4.43 -5.95
CA ASN A 82 -0.22 4.51 -6.71
C ASN A 82 -0.85 3.12 -6.92
N LEU A 83 -0.03 2.07 -7.05
CA LEU A 83 -0.51 0.70 -7.10
C LEU A 83 -1.11 0.27 -5.76
N ALA A 84 -0.50 0.64 -4.64
CA ALA A 84 -1.02 0.35 -3.30
C ALA A 84 -2.39 1.03 -3.07
N VAL A 85 -2.52 2.30 -3.45
CA VAL A 85 -3.81 3.02 -3.41
C VAL A 85 -4.84 2.34 -4.31
N GLN A 86 -4.46 1.96 -5.53
CA GLN A 86 -5.36 1.26 -6.46
C GLN A 86 -5.82 -0.10 -5.90
N TYR A 87 -4.91 -0.87 -5.32
CA TYR A 87 -5.20 -2.15 -4.69
C TYR A 87 -6.17 -1.97 -3.52
N THR A 88 -5.87 -1.03 -2.62
CA THR A 88 -6.70 -0.71 -1.46
C THR A 88 -8.12 -0.36 -1.87
N MET A 89 -8.28 0.53 -2.84
CA MET A 89 -9.60 0.94 -3.33
C MET A 89 -10.41 -0.20 -3.95
N LYS A 90 -9.74 -1.17 -4.57
CA LYS A 90 -10.40 -2.27 -5.28
C LYS A 90 -10.78 -3.41 -4.34
N ASN A 91 -9.96 -3.69 -3.34
CA ASN A 91 -10.03 -4.96 -2.59
C ASN A 91 -10.30 -4.78 -1.09
N ALA A 92 -9.92 -3.64 -0.50
CA ALA A 92 -9.84 -3.48 0.96
C ALA A 92 -10.74 -2.37 1.49
N ILE A 93 -11.76 -1.97 0.73
CA ILE A 93 -12.81 -1.05 1.21
C ILE A 93 -14.14 -1.81 1.23
N THR A 94 -14.78 -1.77 2.39
CA THR A 94 -16.09 -2.35 2.65
C THR A 94 -17.10 -1.26 3.03
N GLY A 95 -18.37 -1.65 3.20
CA GLY A 95 -19.47 -0.75 3.54
C GLY A 95 -20.23 -0.20 2.33
N THR A 96 -21.21 0.64 2.61
CA THR A 96 -22.12 1.25 1.63
C THR A 96 -22.14 2.75 1.82
N PHE A 97 -22.41 3.51 0.75
CA PHE A 97 -22.42 4.98 0.85
C PHE A 97 -23.38 5.45 1.95
N PRO A 98 -22.98 6.41 2.82
CA PRO A 98 -21.68 7.09 2.88
C PRO A 98 -20.63 6.40 3.76
N ASP A 99 -21.01 5.38 4.51
CA ASP A 99 -20.21 4.72 5.55
C ASP A 99 -19.30 3.63 4.95
N TYR A 100 -18.10 4.06 4.55
CA TYR A 100 -17.04 3.17 4.07
C TYR A 100 -15.96 2.99 5.12
N GLU A 101 -15.43 1.77 5.20
CA GLU A 101 -14.37 1.40 6.13
C GLU A 101 -13.31 0.56 5.43
N LEU A 102 -12.12 0.51 6.03
CA LEU A 102 -11.04 -0.36 5.56
C LEU A 102 -11.23 -1.77 6.12
N ASP A 103 -11.17 -2.76 5.23
CA ASP A 103 -11.07 -4.16 5.62
C ASP A 103 -9.60 -4.51 5.79
N TYR A 104 -9.12 -4.48 7.04
CA TYR A 104 -7.71 -4.73 7.39
C TYR A 104 -7.23 -6.11 6.92
N THR A 105 -8.11 -7.12 6.89
CA THR A 105 -7.76 -8.48 6.48
C THR A 105 -7.42 -8.58 4.99
N LYS A 106 -7.86 -7.61 4.18
CA LYS A 106 -7.64 -7.55 2.73
C LYS A 106 -6.62 -6.51 2.32
N LEU A 107 -6.06 -5.74 3.25
CA LEU A 107 -5.01 -4.78 2.92
C LEU A 107 -3.69 -5.52 2.63
N LEU A 108 -2.96 -5.00 1.64
CA LEU A 108 -1.60 -5.42 1.37
C LEU A 108 -0.66 -4.23 1.44
N ILE A 109 0.49 -4.42 2.06
CA ILE A 109 1.60 -3.45 2.07
C ILE A 109 2.67 -3.80 1.04
N SER A 110 2.71 -5.05 0.56
CA SER A 110 3.61 -5.49 -0.51
C SER A 110 3.05 -6.60 -1.38
N VAL A 111 3.55 -6.65 -2.61
CA VAL A 111 3.25 -7.69 -3.59
C VAL A 111 4.53 -8.03 -4.35
N GLY A 112 4.95 -9.29 -4.31
CA GLY A 112 6.16 -9.71 -5.00
C GLY A 112 6.43 -11.22 -4.94
N PRO A 113 7.52 -11.66 -5.60
CA PRO A 113 7.78 -13.08 -5.86
C PRO A 113 8.55 -13.81 -4.75
N VAL A 114 9.06 -13.11 -3.73
CA VAL A 114 9.73 -13.76 -2.58
C VAL A 114 8.68 -14.52 -1.77
N ALA A 115 9.06 -15.64 -1.18
CA ALA A 115 8.14 -16.40 -0.34
C ALA A 115 7.64 -15.55 0.85
N PRO A 116 6.33 -15.53 1.13
CA PRO A 116 5.78 -14.81 2.27
C PRO A 116 6.25 -15.40 3.61
N ALA A 117 5.88 -14.74 4.70
CA ALA A 117 6.08 -15.28 6.04
C ALA A 117 5.20 -16.49 6.26
N MET A 118 5.74 -17.54 6.88
CA MET A 118 4.99 -18.73 7.27
C MET A 118 4.57 -18.61 8.73
N ASP A 119 3.28 -18.82 8.99
CA ASP A 119 2.66 -18.77 10.32
C ASP A 119 3.11 -17.56 11.17
N PRO A 120 2.98 -16.32 10.65
CA PRO A 120 3.39 -15.16 11.41
C PRO A 120 2.47 -14.94 12.62
N LEU A 121 3.06 -14.46 13.71
CA LEU A 121 2.38 -14.16 14.97
C LEU A 121 2.87 -12.82 15.51
N ALA A 122 2.00 -12.10 16.23
CA ALA A 122 2.34 -10.84 16.89
C ALA A 122 1.78 -10.83 18.30
N GLU A 123 2.64 -10.73 19.31
CA GLU A 123 2.28 -10.78 20.73
C GLU A 123 2.95 -9.65 21.51
N SER A 124 2.26 -9.10 22.50
CA SER A 124 2.78 -8.07 23.39
C SER A 124 2.96 -8.65 24.78
N SER A 125 4.20 -8.69 25.27
CA SER A 125 4.54 -9.19 26.61
C SER A 125 4.56 -8.10 27.68
N ALA A 126 4.75 -6.84 27.27
CA ALA A 126 4.81 -5.69 28.17
C ALA A 126 4.35 -4.41 27.46
N ALA A 127 4.01 -3.39 28.26
CA ALA A 127 3.72 -2.07 27.73
C ALA A 127 4.88 -1.56 26.87
N GLY A 128 4.55 -1.07 25.68
CA GLY A 128 5.54 -0.52 24.74
C GLY A 128 6.35 -1.55 23.96
N SER A 129 6.05 -2.85 24.08
CA SER A 129 6.69 -3.90 23.27
C SER A 129 5.67 -4.72 22.47
N LEU A 130 6.08 -5.10 21.26
CA LEU A 130 5.39 -6.07 20.43
C LEU A 130 6.45 -6.98 19.80
N THR A 131 6.35 -8.28 20.00
CA THR A 131 7.22 -9.27 19.36
C THR A 131 6.48 -9.84 18.17
N ILE A 132 7.10 -9.77 16.99
CA ILE A 132 6.61 -10.39 15.77
C ILE A 132 7.46 -11.64 15.54
N SER A 133 6.84 -12.81 15.40
CA SER A 133 7.52 -14.08 15.11
C SER A 133 6.97 -14.75 13.86
N TRP A 134 7.74 -15.65 13.26
CA TRP A 134 7.37 -16.43 12.08
C TRP A 134 8.20 -17.72 12.03
N THR A 135 7.77 -18.68 11.22
CA THR A 135 8.52 -19.90 10.95
C THR A 135 9.44 -19.69 9.74
N ASP A 136 10.72 -20.08 9.85
CA ASP A 136 11.62 -20.07 8.71
C ASP A 136 11.25 -21.19 7.71
N ASN A 137 10.76 -20.80 6.55
CA ASN A 137 10.36 -21.68 5.46
C ASN A 137 11.43 -21.84 4.36
N THR A 138 12.68 -21.44 4.62
CA THR A 138 13.79 -21.54 3.64
C THR A 138 14.04 -22.97 3.14
N SER A 139 13.68 -24.00 3.94
CA SER A 139 13.79 -25.41 3.54
C SER A 139 12.69 -25.90 2.60
N HIS A 140 11.57 -25.18 2.50
CA HIS A 140 10.38 -25.59 1.76
C HIS A 140 10.11 -24.72 0.51
N GLU A 141 10.62 -23.49 0.49
CA GLU A 141 10.34 -22.50 -0.54
C GLU A 141 11.61 -22.10 -1.30
N GLU A 142 11.63 -22.28 -2.62
CA GLU A 142 12.83 -22.01 -3.45
C GLU A 142 13.24 -20.53 -3.46
N ASN A 143 12.27 -19.62 -3.25
CA ASN A 143 12.49 -18.17 -3.23
C ASN A 143 12.50 -17.59 -1.80
N ALA A 144 12.70 -18.42 -0.78
CA ALA A 144 13.00 -18.00 0.58
C ALA A 144 14.50 -18.12 0.85
N HIS A 145 15.08 -17.12 1.49
CA HIS A 145 16.45 -17.20 1.99
C HIS A 145 16.53 -16.73 3.44
N THR A 146 17.43 -17.35 4.21
CA THR A 146 17.62 -17.04 5.64
C THR A 146 18.07 -15.61 5.89
N ASP A 147 18.70 -14.96 4.91
CA ASP A 147 19.20 -13.59 4.92
C ASP A 147 18.21 -12.54 4.34
N ASP A 148 17.02 -12.97 3.93
CA ASP A 148 15.92 -12.05 3.62
C ASP A 148 15.58 -11.19 4.85
N LYS A 149 15.29 -9.91 4.67
CA LYS A 149 15.03 -8.99 5.78
C LYS A 149 13.54 -8.79 6.01
N LEU A 150 13.14 -8.75 7.28
CA LEU A 150 11.76 -8.45 7.66
C LEU A 150 11.37 -7.03 7.24
N MET A 151 10.20 -6.90 6.67
CA MET A 151 9.48 -5.67 6.45
C MET A 151 8.13 -5.78 7.17
N PHE A 152 7.77 -4.79 7.98
CA PHE A 152 6.50 -4.87 8.72
C PHE A 152 5.80 -3.52 8.80
N LEU A 153 4.50 -3.58 9.09
CA LEU A 153 3.66 -2.47 9.51
C LEU A 153 2.89 -2.86 10.76
N VAL A 154 2.93 -2.00 11.77
CA VAL A 154 2.02 -1.99 12.91
C VAL A 154 1.18 -0.72 12.79
N TYR A 155 -0.13 -0.89 12.64
CA TYR A 155 -1.09 0.20 12.55
C TYR A 155 -2.01 0.20 13.75
N ASN A 156 -2.19 1.34 14.39
CA ASN A 156 -3.17 1.53 15.46
C ASN A 156 -4.38 2.29 14.89
N PRO A 157 -5.53 1.62 14.68
CA PRO A 157 -6.73 2.27 14.14
C PRO A 157 -7.29 3.38 15.04
N ALA A 158 -7.27 3.19 16.36
CA ALA A 158 -7.84 4.13 17.32
C ALA A 158 -7.11 5.48 17.32
N LYS A 159 -5.78 5.44 17.13
CA LYS A 159 -4.91 6.64 17.16
C LYS A 159 -4.47 7.10 15.77
N ALA A 160 -4.82 6.37 14.71
CA ALA A 160 -4.36 6.58 13.34
C ALA A 160 -2.83 6.73 13.24
N ARG A 161 -2.09 5.86 13.95
CA ARG A 161 -0.62 5.87 14.03
C ARG A 161 -0.02 4.62 13.40
N TYR A 162 1.16 4.79 12.81
CA TYR A 162 1.84 3.78 12.01
C TYR A 162 3.27 3.63 12.52
N ILE A 163 3.73 2.39 12.68
CA ILE A 163 5.12 2.02 12.98
C ILE A 163 5.51 1.01 11.92
N PHE A 164 6.59 1.26 11.19
CA PHE A 164 7.00 0.37 10.11
C PHE A 164 8.50 0.35 9.93
N GLN A 165 9.00 -0.73 9.35
CA GLN A 165 10.40 -0.89 8.99
C GLN A 165 10.52 -1.68 7.68
N ARG A 166 11.55 -1.39 6.88
CA ARG A 166 11.80 -1.97 5.54
C ARG A 166 13.11 -2.75 5.46
N GLY A 167 13.48 -3.39 6.56
CA GLY A 167 14.83 -3.93 6.73
C GLY A 167 15.13 -4.16 8.19
N GLY A 168 14.32 -5.02 8.81
CA GLY A 168 14.50 -5.52 10.16
C GLY A 168 15.55 -6.61 10.24
N VAL A 169 15.34 -7.54 11.17
CA VAL A 169 16.16 -8.75 11.32
C VAL A 169 16.01 -9.66 10.10
N THR A 170 16.88 -10.67 10.01
CA THR A 170 16.85 -11.65 8.92
C THR A 170 15.78 -12.71 9.16
N ARG A 171 15.29 -13.36 8.10
CA ARG A 171 14.28 -14.43 8.15
C ARG A 171 14.70 -15.54 9.12
N GLY A 172 15.98 -15.94 9.10
CA GLY A 172 16.49 -16.97 10.02
C GLY A 172 16.60 -16.54 11.50
N SER A 173 16.23 -15.29 11.85
CA SER A 173 16.11 -14.87 13.25
C SER A 173 14.79 -15.31 13.89
N GLU A 174 13.78 -15.67 13.07
CA GLU A 174 12.43 -16.16 13.46
C GLU A 174 11.58 -15.22 14.34
N SER A 175 12.16 -14.13 14.85
CA SER A 175 11.45 -13.14 15.64
C SER A 175 12.13 -11.77 15.59
N GLN A 176 11.32 -10.72 15.76
CA GLN A 176 11.77 -9.35 15.93
C GLN A 176 10.94 -8.62 16.99
N ASP A 177 11.62 -8.01 17.95
CA ASP A 177 11.00 -7.07 18.87
C ASP A 177 10.81 -5.69 18.22
N VAL A 178 9.61 -5.16 18.38
CA VAL A 178 9.18 -3.85 17.90
C VAL A 178 8.84 -2.99 19.11
N VAL A 179 9.54 -1.87 19.22
CA VAL A 179 9.23 -0.85 20.23
C VAL A 179 8.00 -0.07 19.75
N VAL A 180 6.91 -0.17 20.50
CA VAL A 180 5.71 0.62 20.26
C VAL A 180 5.60 1.74 21.32
N PRO A 181 5.03 2.91 20.98
CA PRO A 181 4.81 3.96 21.95
C PRO A 181 3.99 3.50 23.15
N LEU A 182 4.36 3.93 24.36
CA LEU A 182 3.62 3.61 25.60
C LEU A 182 2.15 4.02 25.56
N ASN A 183 1.82 5.04 24.76
CA ASN A 183 0.43 5.43 24.57
C ASN A 183 -0.37 4.45 23.69
N PHE A 184 0.17 3.31 23.27
CA PHE A 184 -0.61 2.23 22.63
C PHE A 184 -1.10 1.18 23.64
N SER A 185 -0.65 1.24 24.88
CA SER A 185 -1.03 0.28 25.93
C SER A 185 -2.56 0.19 26.06
N GLY A 186 -3.10 -1.03 25.99
CA GLY A 186 -4.54 -1.30 26.00
C GLY A 186 -5.26 -1.14 24.66
N ASP A 187 -4.58 -0.68 23.59
CA ASP A 187 -5.16 -0.61 22.26
C ASP A 187 -4.92 -1.90 21.45
N GLU A 188 -5.83 -2.19 20.52
CA GLU A 188 -5.60 -3.16 19.44
C GLU A 188 -4.80 -2.51 18.30
N VAL A 189 -3.80 -3.24 17.80
CA VAL A 189 -3.04 -2.89 16.61
C VAL A 189 -3.18 -3.95 15.53
N GLU A 190 -3.17 -3.51 14.27
CA GLU A 190 -3.19 -4.33 13.07
C GLU A 190 -1.76 -4.54 12.57
N VAL A 191 -1.34 -5.80 12.38
CA VAL A 191 0.04 -6.14 12.05
C VAL A 191 0.14 -6.81 10.68
N TYR A 192 1.09 -6.35 9.87
CA TYR A 192 1.40 -6.90 8.57
C TYR A 192 2.89 -7.16 8.46
N VAL A 193 3.27 -8.27 7.83
CA VAL A 193 4.67 -8.66 7.62
C VAL A 193 4.92 -9.06 6.19
N ALA A 194 6.14 -8.86 5.73
CA ALA A 194 6.64 -9.27 4.44
C ALA A 194 8.17 -9.43 4.52
N PHE A 195 8.76 -10.02 3.51
CA PHE A 195 10.21 -10.11 3.38
C PHE A 195 10.72 -9.30 2.20
N ILE A 196 11.93 -8.76 2.36
CA ILE A 196 12.72 -8.14 1.31
C ILE A 196 13.90 -9.07 1.04
N SER A 197 14.13 -9.39 -0.23
CA SER A 197 15.24 -10.27 -0.63
C SER A 197 16.58 -9.72 -0.17
N ARG A 198 17.55 -10.60 0.05
CA ARG A 198 18.95 -10.24 0.40
C ARG A 198 19.60 -9.15 -0.46
N ASP A 199 19.23 -9.06 -1.74
CA ASP A 199 19.75 -8.03 -2.67
C ASP A 199 18.96 -6.71 -2.63
N GLY A 200 17.89 -6.64 -1.83
CA GLY A 200 17.02 -5.48 -1.67
C GLY A 200 16.12 -5.19 -2.86
N LYS A 201 16.07 -6.07 -3.87
CA LYS A 201 15.39 -5.79 -5.16
C LYS A 201 14.01 -6.40 -5.27
N LYS A 202 13.72 -7.47 -4.52
CA LYS A 202 12.45 -8.18 -4.55
C LYS A 202 11.83 -8.18 -3.16
N VAL A 203 10.51 -8.30 -3.14
CA VAL A 203 9.74 -8.41 -1.90
C VAL A 203 8.78 -9.59 -1.98
N SER A 204 8.24 -10.03 -0.84
CA SER A 204 7.16 -10.99 -0.79
C SER A 204 5.80 -10.30 -0.86
N ASN A 205 4.74 -11.07 -1.07
CA ASN A 205 3.42 -10.64 -0.65
C ASN A 205 3.42 -10.41 0.86
N SER A 206 2.70 -9.39 1.31
CA SER A 206 2.51 -9.16 2.73
C SER A 206 1.43 -10.06 3.29
N GLU A 207 1.68 -10.65 4.45
CA GLU A 207 0.72 -11.41 5.23
C GLU A 207 0.13 -10.52 6.33
N TYR A 208 -1.18 -10.62 6.51
CA TYR A 208 -1.86 -10.03 7.65
C TYR A 208 -1.73 -10.99 8.83
N VAL A 209 -1.01 -10.55 9.85
CA VAL A 209 -0.72 -11.36 11.05
C VAL A 209 -1.96 -11.45 11.95
N GLY A 210 -2.79 -10.41 11.92
CA GLY A 210 -3.95 -10.30 12.78
C GLY A 210 -3.89 -9.06 13.67
N LYS A 211 -4.81 -9.06 14.63
CA LYS A 211 -4.87 -8.07 15.69
C LYS A 211 -4.00 -8.50 16.86
N ALA A 212 -3.22 -7.57 17.40
CA ALA A 212 -2.50 -7.75 18.66
C ALA A 212 -2.96 -6.69 19.67
N LEU A 213 -3.28 -7.12 20.89
CA LEU A 213 -3.55 -6.22 22.00
C LEU A 213 -2.20 -5.84 22.64
N ILE A 214 -1.91 -4.54 22.77
CA ILE A 214 -0.71 -4.09 23.46
C ILE A 214 -0.93 -4.16 24.97
N ALA A 215 -0.02 -4.84 25.69
CA ALA A 215 -0.10 -4.99 27.13
C ALA A 215 -0.05 -3.64 27.86
N SER A 216 -0.61 -3.61 29.07
CA SER A 216 -0.70 -2.43 29.94
C SER A 216 0.47 -2.31 30.91
#